data_AF-A0A366EAC0-F1
#
_entry.id   AF-A0A366EAC0-F1
#
_cell.length_a   1.000
_cell.length_b   1.000
_cell.length_c   1.000
_cell.angle_alpha   90.00
_cell.angle_beta   90.00
_cell.angle_gamma   90.00
#
_symmetry.space_group_name_H-M   'P 1'
#
loop_
_entity.id
_entity.type
_entity.pdbx_description
1 polymer ?
#
loop_
_entity_poly.entity_id
_entity_poly.type
_entity_poly.pdbx_seq_one_letter_code
_entity_poly.pdbx_strand_id
1 'polypeptide(L)' 'MKIVNVPDSFKGSMTSTAAAEAIKKGVHQINPSCETVIIQMADGGEGTVDAMMSIMNGETR' A
#
# COMPACT_ATOMS: atom_id res chain seq x y z
N MET A 1 -17.13 -3.24 -8.22
CA MET A 1 -16.69 -2.09 -7.38
C MET A 1 -15.18 -2.09 -7.35
N LYS A 2 -14.56 -0.92 -7.35
CA LYS A 2 -13.10 -0.77 -7.31
C LYS A 2 -12.71 0.03 -6.08
N ILE A 3 -11.76 -0.48 -5.30
CA ILE A 3 -11.23 0.15 -4.09
C ILE A 3 -9.75 0.45 -4.31
N VAL A 4 -9.39 1.72 -4.14
CA VAL A 4 -7.99 2.16 -4.16
C VAL A 4 -7.52 2.28 -2.72
N ASN A 5 -6.54 1.47 -2.35
CA ASN A 5 -5.98 1.38 -1.02
C ASN A 5 -4.65 2.12 -0.97
N VAL A 6 -4.60 3.19 -0.18
CA VAL A 6 -3.47 4.13 -0.13
C VAL A 6 -3.02 4.37 1.33
N PRO A 7 -2.61 3.32 2.07
CA PRO A 7 -2.27 3.47 3.46
C PRO A 7 -0.83 3.97 3.63
N ASP A 8 -0.60 4.72 4.71
CA ASP A 8 0.74 5.01 5.23
C ASP A 8 1.19 3.91 6.20
N SER A 9 2.48 3.90 6.51
CA SER A 9 3.07 3.05 7.53
C SER A 9 2.54 3.38 8.94
N PHE A 10 2.49 2.34 9.78
CA PHE A 10 2.20 2.49 11.19
C PHE A 10 3.55 2.51 11.91
N LYS A 11 4.01 3.72 12.26
CA LYS A 11 5.36 3.96 12.78
C LYS A 11 5.72 3.01 13.93
N GLY A 12 6.81 2.27 13.75
CA GLY A 12 7.30 1.29 14.73
C GLY A 12 6.49 -0.01 14.83
N SER A 13 5.53 -0.25 13.93
CA SER A 13 4.64 -1.40 13.97
C SER A 13 4.51 -2.13 12.63
N MET A 14 4.04 -1.45 11.59
CA MET A 14 3.65 -2.08 10.32
C MET A 14 4.06 -1.21 9.15
N THR A 15 4.62 -1.81 8.10
CA THR A 15 4.91 -1.10 6.85
C THR A 15 3.62 -0.74 6.11
N SER A 16 3.66 0.28 5.25
CA SER A 16 2.52 0.65 4.38
C SER A 16 2.05 -0.54 3.53
N THR A 17 2.98 -1.35 3.00
CA THR A 17 2.69 -2.59 2.26
C THR A 17 1.92 -3.61 3.10
N ALA A 18 2.36 -3.87 4.34
CA ALA A 18 1.68 -4.83 5.20
C ALA A 18 0.28 -4.35 5.59
N ALA A 19 0.11 -3.06 5.86
CA ALA A 19 -1.20 -2.45 6.07
C ALA A 19 -2.09 -2.60 4.83
N ALA A 20 -1.53 -2.40 3.63
CA ALA A 20 -2.27 -2.51 2.39
C ALA A 20 -2.79 -3.94 2.13
N GLU A 21 -1.96 -4.95 2.36
CA GLU A 21 -2.35 -6.36 2.23
C GLU A 21 -3.41 -6.76 3.27
N ALA A 22 -3.30 -6.27 4.50
CA ALA A 22 -4.29 -6.52 5.54
C ALA A 22 -5.67 -5.96 5.17
N ILE A 23 -5.72 -4.71 4.66
CA ILE A 23 -6.96 -4.08 4.18
C ILE A 23 -7.53 -4.86 3.00
N LYS A 24 -6.70 -5.22 2.00
CA LYS A 24 -7.12 -6.02 0.84
C LYS A 24 -7.74 -7.34 1.27
N LYS A 25 -7.12 -8.04 2.23
CA LYS A 25 -7.64 -9.29 2.79
C LYS A 25 -9.01 -9.09 3.43
N GLY A 26 -9.18 -8.04 4.24
CA GLY A 26 -10.47 -7.71 4.85
C GLY A 26 -11.57 -7.41 3.82
N VAL A 27 -11.25 -6.65 2.77
CA VAL A 27 -12.17 -6.39 1.65
C VAL A 27 -12.60 -7.70 0.97
N HIS A 28 -11.65 -8.58 0.65
CA HIS A 28 -11.95 -9.83 -0.06
C HIS A 28 -12.69 -10.86 0.79
N GLN A 29 -12.59 -10.79 2.12
CA GLN A 29 -13.42 -11.61 3.01
C GLN A 29 -14.91 -11.30 2.89
N ILE A 30 -15.27 -10.05 2.58
CA ILE A 30 -16.67 -9.62 2.43
C ILE A 30 -17.13 -9.71 0.98
N ASN A 31 -16.28 -9.30 0.03
CA ASN A 31 -16.57 -9.37 -1.39
C ASN A 31 -15.34 -9.79 -2.19
N PRO A 32 -15.24 -11.09 -2.54
CA PRO A 32 -14.11 -11.62 -3.33
C PRO A 32 -14.00 -11.05 -4.74
N SER A 33 -15.08 -10.46 -5.27
CA SER A 33 -15.12 -9.89 -6.63
C SER A 33 -14.67 -8.41 -6.68
N CYS A 34 -14.35 -7.82 -5.53
CA CYS A 34 -13.95 -6.42 -5.47
C CYS A 34 -12.55 -6.24 -6.05
N GLU A 35 -12.39 -5.35 -7.02
CA GLU A 35 -11.07 -4.99 -7.52
C GLU A 35 -10.37 -4.11 -6.48
N THR A 36 -9.19 -4.52 -6.01
CA THR A 36 -8.34 -3.71 -5.12
C THR A 36 -7.06 -3.30 -5.82
N VAL A 37 -6.79 -1.99 -5.83
CA VAL A 37 -5.51 -1.42 -6.26
C VAL A 37 -4.77 -0.94 -5.02
N ILE A 38 -3.50 -1.33 -4.89
CA ILE A 38 -2.63 -0.90 -3.79
C ILE A 38 -1.69 0.18 -4.33
N ILE A 39 -1.62 1.31 -3.62
CA ILE A 39 -0.65 2.37 -3.87
C ILE A 39 0.03 2.64 -2.53
N GLN A 40 1.34 2.50 -2.47
CA GLN A 40 2.09 2.89 -1.27
C GLN A 40 2.16 4.41 -1.21
N MET A 41 1.84 4.97 -0.04
CA MET A 41 1.95 6.40 0.22
C MET A 41 3.04 6.66 1.24
N ALA A 42 3.65 7.84 1.14
CA ALA A 42 4.54 8.39 2.12
C ALA A 42 4.45 9.92 2.09
N ASP A 43 4.77 10.57 3.20
CA ASP A 43 4.63 12.02 3.40
C ASP A 43 5.94 12.82 3.20
N GLY A 44 7.02 12.16 2.81
CA GLY A 44 8.37 12.73 2.74
C GLY A 44 9.30 12.20 3.84
N GLY A 45 8.79 11.44 4.81
CA GLY A 45 9.58 10.75 5.82
C GLY A 45 10.24 9.45 5.33
N GLU A 46 10.55 8.59 6.31
CA GLU A 46 11.07 7.24 6.07
C GLU A 46 10.09 6.42 5.20
N GLY A 47 10.62 5.66 4.24
CA GLY A 47 9.80 4.87 3.30
C GLY A 47 9.30 5.64 2.07
N THR A 48 9.58 6.95 1.95
CA THR A 48 9.17 7.74 0.77
C THR A 48 9.81 7.26 -0.53
N VAL A 49 11.10 6.91 -0.49
CA VAL A 49 11.79 6.35 -1.66
C VAL A 49 11.15 5.02 -2.06
N ASP A 50 10.87 4.14 -1.11
CA ASP A 50 10.25 2.83 -1.38
C ASP A 50 8.85 2.99 -1.99
N ALA A 51 8.03 3.89 -1.43
CA ALA A 51 6.70 4.19 -1.96
C ALA A 51 6.78 4.68 -3.40
N MET A 52 7.70 5.60 -3.70
CA MET A 52 7.96 6.09 -5.06
C MET A 52 8.46 5.01 -6.01
N MET A 53 9.41 4.18 -5.57
CA MET A 53 9.99 3.09 -6.35
C MET A 53 8.94 2.03 -6.72
N SER A 54 7.97 1.78 -5.84
CA SER A 54 6.87 0.84 -6.09
C SER A 54 5.94 1.24 -7.24
N ILE A 55 5.92 2.53 -7.61
CA ILE A 55 5.02 3.09 -8.62
C ILE A 55 5.77 3.47 -9.92
N MET A 56 7.02 3.91 -9.79
CA MET A 56 7.74 4.54 -10.91
C MET A 56 8.63 3.59 -11.72
N ASN A 57 8.64 2.27 -11.44
CA ASN A 57 9.59 1.32 -12.03
C ASN A 57 11.05 1.83 -11.97
N GLY A 58 11.41 2.49 -10.86
CA GLY A 58 12.74 3.07 -10.68
C GLY A 58 13.80 2.01 -10.36
N GLU A 59 15.07 2.38 -10.49
CA GLU A 59 16.22 1.59 -10.03
C GLU A 59 17.04 2.38 -9.01
N THR A 60 17.40 1.73 -7.90
CA THR A 60 18.34 2.28 -6.92
C THR A 60 19.76 2.09 -7.45
N ARG A 61 20.56 3.16 -7.47
CA ARG A 61 21.99 3.12 -7.85
C ARG A 61 22.91 3.13 -6.65
#